data_AF-A0A938UC15-F1
#
_entry.id   AF-A0A938UC15-F1
#
_cell.length_a   1.000
_cell.length_b   1.000
_cell.length_c   1.000
_cell.angle_alpha   90.00
_cell.angle_beta   90.00
_cell.angle_gamma   90.00
#
_symmetry.space_group_name_H-M   'P 1'
#
loop_
_entity.id
_entity.type
_entity.pdbx_description
1 polymer ?
#
loop_
_entity_poly.entity_id
_entity_poly.type
_entity_poly.pdbx_seq_one_letter_code
_entity_poly.pdbx_strand_id
1 'polypeptide(L)'
;MRRQLMSLMVTAVLLGMAANPPPHLSRLALAQPRSNIHQATIEEPNQTTPEISTEDLKNLLTKGNKQVWVFDVRSAKAFDIAHIPGSINPPENKEVEFITQAYPDKTTSMVIYCAGLH
;
A
#
# COMPACT_ATOMS: atom_id res chain seq x y z
N MET A 1 -71.54 -7.56 5.62
CA MET A 1 -71.43 -6.29 4.87
C MET A 1 -70.77 -6.58 3.52
N ARG A 2 -71.46 -6.16 2.44
CA ARG A 2 -71.02 -5.90 1.05
C ARG A 2 -70.09 -6.89 0.31
N ARG A 3 -70.76 -7.65 -0.56
CA ARG A 3 -70.32 -8.19 -1.87
C ARG A 3 -69.44 -7.20 -2.65
N GLN A 4 -68.47 -7.68 -3.44
CA GLN A 4 -68.33 -7.41 -4.89
C GLN A 4 -67.26 -8.33 -5.54
N LEU A 5 -67.58 -8.79 -6.74
CA LEU A 5 -66.78 -9.60 -7.68
C LEU A 5 -65.82 -8.72 -8.50
N MET A 6 -64.66 -9.25 -8.91
CA MET A 6 -63.83 -8.87 -10.09
C MET A 6 -62.63 -9.85 -10.09
N SER A 7 -62.53 -10.91 -10.90
CA SER A 7 -62.49 -11.07 -12.37
C SER A 7 -61.36 -10.30 -13.08
N LEU A 8 -60.45 -11.09 -13.66
CA LEU A 8 -59.50 -10.84 -14.77
C LEU A 8 -58.33 -9.85 -14.61
N MET A 9 -57.11 -10.37 -14.83
CA MET A 9 -55.99 -9.87 -15.69
C MET A 9 -54.69 -10.56 -15.22
N VAL A 10 -54.15 -11.61 -15.85
CA VAL A 10 -53.36 -11.67 -17.11
C VAL A 10 -52.33 -10.52 -17.24
N THR A 11 -51.10 -10.89 -17.61
CA THR A 11 -49.88 -10.12 -17.95
C THR A 11 -48.87 -9.94 -16.81
N ALA A 12 -47.57 -10.15 -16.96
CA ALA A 12 -46.77 -10.74 -18.04
C ALA A 12 -45.43 -11.18 -17.40
N VAL A 13 -44.94 -12.35 -17.80
CA VAL A 13 -43.57 -12.78 -17.50
C VAL A 13 -42.62 -11.86 -18.27
N LEU A 14 -42.05 -10.87 -17.58
CA LEU A 14 -40.90 -10.13 -18.07
C LEU A 14 -39.65 -10.88 -17.63
N LEU A 15 -39.15 -11.69 -18.56
CA LEU A 15 -37.83 -12.27 -18.57
C LEU A 15 -36.79 -11.13 -18.53
N GLY A 16 -36.40 -10.72 -17.33
CA GLY A 16 -35.28 -9.81 -17.13
C GLY A 16 -33.99 -10.52 -17.52
N MET A 17 -33.41 -10.11 -18.63
CA MET A 17 -32.11 -10.59 -19.08
C MET A 17 -31.06 -10.28 -18.02
N ALA A 18 -30.49 -11.31 -17.39
CA ALA A 18 -29.27 -11.18 -16.62
C ALA A 18 -28.12 -10.88 -17.60
N ALA A 19 -27.83 -9.59 -17.77
CA ALA A 19 -26.60 -9.16 -18.42
C ALA A 19 -25.44 -9.54 -17.50
N ASN A 20 -24.79 -10.68 -17.75
CA ASN A 20 -23.46 -10.96 -17.23
C ASN A 20 -22.52 -9.91 -17.82
N PRO A 21 -21.87 -9.04 -17.01
CA PRO A 21 -20.90 -8.11 -17.56
C PRO A 21 -19.70 -8.90 -18.13
N PRO A 22 -19.12 -8.49 -19.27
CA PRO A 22 -17.99 -9.18 -19.88
C PRO A 22 -16.77 -9.18 -18.94
N PRO A 23 -15.91 -10.22 -18.98
CA PRO A 23 -14.84 -10.47 -18.01
C PRO A 23 -13.67 -9.48 -18.05
N HIS A 24 -13.81 -8.35 -18.74
CA HIS A 24 -12.73 -7.37 -18.93
C HIS A 24 -12.83 -6.13 -18.04
N LEU A 25 -13.91 -5.96 -17.27
CA LEU A 25 -14.16 -4.74 -16.48
C LEU A 25 -13.99 -4.90 -14.96
N SER A 26 -13.39 -6.00 -14.48
CA SER A 26 -13.22 -6.24 -13.03
C SER A 26 -11.89 -5.73 -12.45
N ARG A 27 -11.15 -4.86 -13.14
CA ARG A 27 -9.81 -4.44 -12.71
C ARG A 27 -9.61 -2.95 -12.43
N LEU A 28 -10.68 -2.17 -12.39
CA LEU A 28 -10.70 -0.93 -11.63
C LEU A 28 -10.96 -1.28 -10.16
N ALA A 29 -9.99 -1.95 -9.54
CA ALA A 29 -9.84 -1.83 -8.11
C ALA A 29 -9.69 -0.32 -7.87
N LEU A 30 -10.71 0.29 -7.27
CA LEU A 30 -10.72 1.68 -6.88
C LEU A 30 -9.50 1.88 -5.96
N ALA A 31 -8.39 2.35 -6.51
CA ALA A 31 -7.30 2.89 -5.73
C ALA A 31 -7.93 4.04 -4.93
N GLN A 32 -8.20 3.79 -3.66
CA GLN A 32 -8.73 4.83 -2.79
C GLN A 32 -7.63 5.87 -2.64
N PRO A 33 -7.91 7.17 -2.88
CA PRO A 33 -6.93 8.20 -2.57
C PRO A 33 -6.64 8.11 -1.07
N ARG A 34 -5.42 7.70 -0.75
CA ARG A 34 -4.95 7.65 0.63
C ARG A 34 -4.96 9.08 1.17
N SER A 35 -5.87 9.34 2.10
CA SER A 35 -6.29 10.69 2.48
C SER A 35 -5.31 11.39 3.43
N ASN A 36 -4.23 10.73 3.85
CA ASN A 36 -3.26 11.29 4.79
C ASN A 36 -1.88 10.61 4.70
N ILE A 37 -0.89 11.23 5.36
CA ILE A 37 0.53 10.82 5.36
C ILE A 37 0.79 9.43 5.96
N HIS A 38 -0.14 8.87 6.73
CA HIS A 38 0.05 7.57 7.38
C HIS A 38 -0.05 6.40 6.40
N GLN A 39 -0.75 6.58 5.29
CA GLN A 39 -0.84 5.54 4.26
C GLN A 39 0.11 5.75 3.08
N ALA A 40 1.01 6.72 3.13
CA ALA A 40 1.89 7.06 2.01
C ALA A 40 2.74 5.85 1.54
N THR A 41 2.72 5.61 0.23
CA THR A 41 3.56 4.67 -0.54
C THR A 41 3.92 5.34 -1.87
N ILE A 42 4.93 4.86 -2.61
CA ILE A 42 5.35 5.50 -3.88
C ILE A 42 4.38 5.10 -5.02
N GLU A 43 3.86 3.88 -5.00
CA GLU A 43 2.83 3.39 -5.95
C GLU A 43 3.26 3.37 -7.43
N GLU A 44 4.57 3.33 -7.71
CA GLU A 44 5.07 3.21 -9.08
C GLU A 44 4.65 1.87 -9.70
N PRO A 45 4.31 1.83 -11.00
CA PRO A 45 3.97 0.58 -11.67
C PRO A 45 5.21 -0.34 -11.76
N ASN A 46 4.98 -1.65 -11.71
CA ASN A 46 5.98 -2.70 -11.92
C ASN A 46 7.17 -2.70 -10.94
N GLN A 47 7.00 -2.24 -9.70
CA GLN A 47 8.02 -2.39 -8.66
C GLN A 47 8.26 -3.86 -8.31
N THR A 48 9.53 -4.27 -8.28
CA THR A 48 9.97 -5.60 -7.82
C THR A 48 10.22 -5.64 -6.32
N THR A 49 10.43 -4.49 -5.70
CA THR A 49 10.64 -4.35 -4.26
C THR A 49 9.30 -4.04 -3.59
N PRO A 50 8.88 -4.81 -2.56
CA PRO A 50 7.67 -4.50 -1.82
C PRO A 50 7.75 -3.12 -1.13
N GLU A 51 6.65 -2.40 -1.14
CA GLU A 51 6.49 -1.15 -0.39
C GLU A 51 5.63 -1.39 0.87
N ILE A 52 5.87 -0.60 1.91
CA ILE A 52 5.07 -0.57 3.15
C ILE A 52 4.61 0.85 3.44
N SER A 53 3.47 1.00 4.12
CA SER A 53 2.98 2.32 4.50
C SER A 53 3.75 2.91 5.69
N THR A 54 3.64 4.23 5.90
CA THR A 54 4.12 4.90 7.12
C THR A 54 3.56 4.25 8.39
N GLU A 55 2.28 3.87 8.38
CA GLU A 55 1.62 3.19 9.49
C GLU A 55 2.20 1.79 9.74
N ASP A 56 2.48 1.03 8.69
CA ASP A 56 3.11 -0.29 8.81
C ASP A 56 4.53 -0.19 9.37
N LEU A 57 5.33 0.77 8.89
CA LEU A 57 6.67 1.01 9.44
C LEU A 57 6.60 1.39 10.93
N LYS A 58 5.68 2.29 11.30
CA LYS A 58 5.45 2.65 12.72
C LYS A 58 5.06 1.42 13.55
N ASN A 59 4.19 0.56 13.01
CA ASN A 59 3.77 -0.66 13.68
C ASN A 59 4.93 -1.67 13.85
N LEU A 60 5.80 -1.80 12.85
CA LEU A 60 7.00 -2.64 12.93
C LEU A 60 7.95 -2.15 14.03
N LEU A 61 8.18 -0.84 14.09
CA LEU A 61 9.09 -0.24 15.07
C LEU A 61 8.55 -0.28 16.50
N THR A 62 7.23 -0.23 16.68
CA THR A 62 6.60 -0.19 18.01
C THR A 62 6.31 -1.56 18.61
N LYS A 63 6.05 -2.59 17.78
CA LYS A 63 5.69 -3.93 18.26
C LYS A 63 6.89 -4.78 18.74
N GLY A 64 8.11 -4.41 18.39
CA GLY A 64 9.36 -4.88 19.02
C GLY A 64 9.68 -6.38 18.87
N ASN A 65 8.92 -7.12 18.06
CA ASN A 65 8.98 -8.59 17.97
C ASN A 65 9.84 -9.10 16.81
N LYS A 66 10.31 -8.23 15.91
CA LYS A 66 11.29 -8.55 14.86
C LYS A 66 12.28 -7.41 14.71
N GLN A 67 13.57 -7.73 14.66
CA GLN A 67 14.61 -6.76 14.32
C GLN A 67 14.46 -6.38 12.84
N VAL A 68 14.26 -5.09 12.58
CA VAL A 68 14.24 -4.52 11.23
C VAL A 68 15.27 -3.40 11.19
N TRP A 69 16.17 -3.45 10.20
CA TRP A 69 17.10 -2.36 9.96
C TRP A 69 16.44 -1.28 9.12
N VAL A 70 16.57 -0.02 9.52
CA VAL A 70 15.98 1.11 8.80
C VAL A 70 17.09 1.99 8.27
N PHE A 71 17.07 2.27 6.97
CA PHE A 71 18.04 3.14 6.31
C PHE A 71 17.36 4.40 5.77
N ASP A 72 17.88 5.56 6.15
CA ASP A 72 17.51 6.84 5.57
C ASP A 72 18.50 7.17 4.46
N VAL A 73 18.08 7.09 3.20
CA VAL A 73 18.96 7.35 2.04
C VAL A 73 18.90 8.80 1.56
N ARG A 74 18.37 9.72 2.38
CA ARG A 74 18.50 11.16 2.13
C ARG A 74 19.94 11.61 2.40
N SER A 75 20.21 12.88 2.10
CA SER A 75 21.50 13.49 2.40
C SER A 75 21.80 13.50 3.90
N ALA A 76 23.09 13.44 4.25
CA ALA A 76 23.53 13.48 5.64
C ALA A 76 23.00 14.73 6.37
N LYS A 77 22.95 15.88 5.67
CA LYS A 77 22.36 17.11 6.21
C LYS A 77 20.87 16.95 6.57
N ALA A 78 20.09 16.26 5.74
CA ALA A 78 18.67 16.05 6.01
C ALA A 78 18.46 15.07 7.17
N PHE A 79 19.32 14.05 7.26
CA PHE A 79 19.35 13.11 8.38
C PHE A 79 19.66 13.81 9.71
N ASP A 80 20.71 14.64 9.74
CA ASP A 80 21.14 15.37 10.94
C ASP A 80 20.07 16.36 11.46
N ILE A 81 19.25 16.93 10.58
CA ILE A 81 18.14 17.79 10.98
C ILE A 81 17.07 16.98 11.71
N ALA A 82 16.64 15.87 11.12
CA ALA A 82 15.66 14.96 11.71
C ALA A 82 15.63 13.63 10.95
N HIS A 83 15.49 12.52 11.70
CA HIS A 83 15.37 11.17 11.16
C HIS A 83 14.54 10.27 12.10
N ILE A 84 14.16 9.09 11.62
CA ILE A 84 13.49 8.07 12.45
C ILE A 84 14.50 7.54 13.49
N PRO A 85 14.19 7.56 14.81
CA PRO A 85 15.11 7.07 15.82
C PRO A 85 15.58 5.64 15.56
N GLY A 86 16.90 5.42 15.56
CA GLY A 86 17.52 4.13 15.30
C GLY A 86 17.74 3.81 13.81
N SER A 87 17.36 4.70 12.88
CA SER A 87 17.75 4.55 11.47
C SER A 87 19.23 4.87 11.24
N ILE A 88 19.77 4.35 10.14
CA ILE A 88 21.16 4.52 9.72
C ILE A 88 21.18 5.31 8.41
N ASN A 89 22.03 6.32 8.32
CA ASN A 89 22.30 7.03 7.07
C ASN A 89 23.57 6.44 6.41
N PRO A 90 23.44 5.65 5.32
CA PRO A 90 24.60 5.21 4.58
C PRO A 90 25.26 6.40 3.85
N PRO A 91 26.58 6.34 3.55
CA PRO A 91 27.24 7.38 2.79
C PRO A 91 26.63 7.54 1.40
N GLU A 92 26.40 8.80 0.99
CA GLU A 92 25.83 9.14 -0.31
C GLU A 92 26.61 8.51 -1.47
N ASN A 93 25.89 7.95 -2.43
CA ASN A 93 26.40 7.24 -3.61
C ASN A 93 27.20 5.96 -3.28
N LYS A 94 27.16 5.48 -2.04
CA LYS A 94 27.79 4.23 -1.59
C LYS A 94 26.83 3.36 -0.80
N GLU A 95 25.53 3.57 -0.94
CA GLU A 95 24.49 2.93 -0.14
C GLU A 95 24.48 1.41 -0.36
N VAL A 96 24.56 0.97 -1.61
CA VAL A 96 24.59 -0.45 -1.96
C VAL A 96 25.85 -1.12 -1.41
N GLU A 97 27.01 -0.50 -1.59
CA GLU A 97 28.29 -1.02 -1.10
C GLU A 97 28.27 -1.12 0.44
N PHE A 98 27.88 -0.05 1.11
CA PHE A 98 27.79 0.01 2.56
C PHE A 98 26.84 -1.06 3.12
N ILE A 99 25.62 -1.14 2.59
CA ILE A 99 24.61 -2.08 3.10
C ILE A 99 25.06 -3.52 2.84
N THR A 100 25.55 -3.84 1.65
CA THR A 100 25.95 -5.22 1.32
C THR A 100 27.17 -5.70 2.09
N GLN A 101 28.10 -4.80 2.44
CA GLN A 101 29.25 -5.13 3.28
C GLN A 101 28.88 -5.26 4.76
N ALA A 102 28.04 -4.37 5.29
CA ALA A 102 27.63 -4.38 6.69
C ALA A 102 26.59 -5.47 7.01
N TYR A 103 25.76 -5.84 6.04
CA TYR A 103 24.65 -6.80 6.19
C TYR A 103 24.73 -7.91 5.11
N PRO A 104 25.73 -8.81 5.19
CA PRO A 104 25.92 -9.85 4.18
C PRO A 104 24.84 -10.94 4.19
N ASP A 105 24.11 -11.10 5.29
CA ASP A 105 23.00 -12.05 5.39
C ASP A 105 21.76 -11.53 4.64
N LYS A 106 21.44 -12.18 3.51
CA LYS A 106 20.31 -11.84 2.64
C LYS A 106 18.93 -12.13 3.26
N THR A 107 18.87 -12.77 4.41
CA THR A 107 17.62 -12.98 5.18
C THR A 107 17.31 -11.81 6.12
N THR A 108 18.25 -10.86 6.25
CA THR A 108 18.09 -9.65 7.06
C THR A 108 16.91 -8.82 6.58
N SER A 109 15.94 -8.59 7.47
CA SER A 109 14.81 -7.70 7.21
C SER A 109 15.27 -6.24 7.29
N MET A 110 15.03 -5.49 6.21
CA MET A 110 15.41 -4.07 6.11
C MET A 110 14.32 -3.23 5.44
N VAL A 111 14.28 -1.95 5.79
CA VAL A 111 13.44 -0.92 5.18
C VAL A 111 14.35 0.23 4.77
N ILE A 112 14.17 0.73 3.55
CA ILE A 112 14.87 1.90 3.01
C ILE A 112 13.82 3.00 2.80
N TYR A 113 14.07 4.21 3.29
CA TYR A 113 13.21 5.36 3.03
C TYR A 113 13.99 6.57 2.51
N CYS A 114 13.31 7.41 1.74
CA CYS A 114 13.82 8.67 1.19
C CYS A 114 12.79 9.80 1.46
N ALA A 115 13.03 10.99 0.91
CA ALA A 115 12.10 12.13 1.00
C ALA A 115 10.82 11.99 0.15
N GLY A 116 10.69 10.91 -0.65
CA GLY A 116 9.63 10.74 -1.64
C GLY A 116 10.03 11.29 -3.02
N LEU A 117 9.03 11.60 -3.85
CA LEU A 117 9.22 12.17 -5.18
C LEU A 117 9.41 13.69 -5.12
N HIS A 118 10.43 14.19 -5.83
CA HIS A 118 10.55 15.57 -6.28
C HIS A 118 9.96 15.71 -7.68
#